data_AF-A0A3C1SBY3-F1
#
_entry.id   AF-A0A3C1SBY3-F1
#
_cell.length_a   1.000
_cell.length_b   1.000
_cell.length_c   1.000
_cell.angle_alpha   90.00
_cell.angle_beta   90.00
_cell.angle_gamma   90.00
#
_symmetry.space_group_name_H-M   'P 1'
#
loop_
_entity.id
_entity.type
_entity.pdbx_description
1 polymer ?
#
loop_
_entity_poly.entity_id
_entity_poly.type
_entity_poly.pdbx_seq_one_letter_code
_entity_poly.pdbx_strand_id
1 'polypeptide(L)'
;MNITDTIFEKMSDIFKPQRKFISVLLTTVMLMRGSVDFRNMSRYSMLSEKTFSRQFGNPSDFAEFNMIGTEMVITPHTLMIAATDCSFIIR
;
A
#
# COMPACT_ATOMS: atom_id res chain seq x y z
N MET A 1 -4.96 -0.08 -17.30
CA MET A 1 -5.31 -0.56 -15.95
C MET A 1 -4.07 -0.42 -15.09
N ASN A 2 -4.14 0.24 -13.93
CA ASN A 2 -2.99 0.32 -13.02
C ASN A 2 -2.81 -1.04 -12.31
N ILE A 3 -1.57 -1.43 -11.98
CA ILE A 3 -1.31 -2.69 -11.26
C ILE A 3 -2.12 -2.79 -9.97
N THR A 4 -2.32 -1.65 -9.29
CA THR A 4 -3.15 -1.58 -8.08
C THR A 4 -4.60 -1.97 -8.34
N ASP A 5 -5.18 -1.58 -9.48
CA ASP A 5 -6.57 -1.90 -9.81
C ASP A 5 -6.73 -3.40 -10.00
N THR A 6 -5.78 -4.04 -10.70
CA THR A 6 -5.78 -5.50 -10.92
C THR A 6 -5.59 -6.26 -9.61
N ILE A 7 -4.77 -5.77 -8.68
CA ILE A 7 -4.64 -6.37 -7.34
C ILE A 7 -5.97 -6.27 -6.59
N PHE A 8 -6.59 -5.09 -6.56
CA PHE A 8 -7.86 -4.88 -5.86
C PHE A 8 -9.02 -5.69 -6.43
N GLU A 9 -9.00 -6.03 -7.72
CA GLU A 9 -9.98 -6.93 -8.32
C GLU A 9 -9.87 -8.38 -7.83
N LYS A 10 -8.68 -8.80 -7.38
CA LYS A 10 -8.43 -10.15 -6.87
C LYS A 10 -8.62 -10.32 -5.37
N MET A 11 -8.67 -9.22 -4.61
CA MET A 11 -8.91 -9.25 -3.16
C MET A 11 -10.40 -9.39 -2.85
N SER A 12 -10.77 -10.28 -1.93
CA SER A 12 -12.17 -10.54 -1.54
C SER A 12 -12.77 -9.41 -0.70
N ASP A 13 -11.97 -8.82 0.19
CA ASP A 13 -12.46 -7.96 1.28
C ASP A 13 -11.94 -6.52 1.20
N ILE A 14 -12.09 -5.89 0.03
CA ILE A 14 -11.71 -4.48 -0.17
C ILE A 14 -12.79 -3.64 -0.86
N PHE A 15 -13.32 -2.68 -0.11
CA PHE A 15 -14.40 -1.80 -0.56
C PHE A 15 -13.89 -0.66 -1.44
N LYS A 16 -14.74 -0.13 -2.34
CA LYS A 16 -14.39 0.97 -3.26
C LYS A 16 -13.74 2.20 -2.59
N PRO A 17 -14.21 2.69 -1.43
CA PRO A 17 -13.53 3.81 -0.74
C PRO A 17 -12.12 3.46 -0.26
N GLN A 18 -11.91 2.22 0.18
CA GLN A 18 -10.62 1.72 0.66
C GLN A 18 -9.63 1.55 -0.48
N ARG A 19 -10.07 1.04 -1.64
CA ARG A 19 -9.26 1.01 -2.88
C ARG A 19 -8.73 2.40 -3.22
N LYS A 20 -9.62 3.40 -3.24
CA LYS A 20 -9.24 4.80 -3.50
C LYS A 20 -8.25 5.33 -2.46
N PHE A 21 -8.48 5.02 -1.18
CA PHE A 21 -7.57 5.42 -0.11
C PHE A 21 -6.17 4.82 -0.30
N ILE A 22 -6.07 3.52 -0.55
CA ILE A 22 -4.79 2.83 -0.73
C ILE A 22 -4.05 3.36 -1.97
N SER A 23 -4.74 3.60 -3.09
CA SER A 23 -4.12 4.23 -4.27
C SER A 23 -3.51 5.60 -3.94
N VAL A 24 -4.23 6.44 -3.20
CA VAL A 24 -3.72 7.75 -2.76
C VAL A 24 -2.56 7.57 -1.79
N LEU A 25 -2.68 6.67 -0.82
CA LEU A 25 -1.64 6.39 0.17
C LEU A 25 -0.32 6.00 -0.50
N LEU A 26 -0.33 4.97 -1.35
CA LEU A 26 0.86 4.47 -2.03
C LEU A 26 1.50 5.56 -2.89
N THR A 27 0.70 6.30 -3.67
CA THR A 27 1.21 7.40 -4.49
C THR A 27 1.82 8.51 -3.63
N THR A 28 1.16 8.86 -2.53
CA THR A 28 1.64 9.91 -1.61
C THR A 28 2.97 9.51 -0.97
N VAL A 29 3.08 8.28 -0.46
CA VAL A 29 4.31 7.77 0.15
C VAL A 29 5.48 7.76 -0.84
N MET A 30 5.23 7.38 -2.10
CA MET A 30 6.25 7.37 -3.15
C MET A 30 6.76 8.77 -3.55
N LEU A 31 5.94 9.81 -3.35
CA LEU A 31 6.30 11.20 -3.66
C LEU A 31 6.98 11.92 -2.49
N MET A 32 6.82 11.40 -1.27
CA MET A 32 7.30 12.06 -0.07
C MET A 32 8.82 11.91 0.10
N ARG A 33 9.42 12.95 0.68
CA ARG A 33 10.78 12.89 1.24
C ARG A 33 10.71 13.12 2.75
N GLY A 34 11.50 12.37 3.50
CA GLY A 34 11.52 12.44 4.96
C GLY A 34 10.43 11.59 5.62
N SER A 35 9.95 12.02 6.79
CA SER A 35 9.05 11.22 7.63
C SER A 35 7.65 11.07 7.03
N VAL A 36 7.18 9.83 6.97
CA VAL A 36 5.82 9.46 6.55
C VAL A 36 4.88 9.51 7.75
N ASP A 37 4.50 10.73 8.14
CA ASP A 37 3.48 10.98 9.17
C ASP A 37 2.18 11.53 8.55
N PHE A 38 1.08 11.52 9.32
CA PHE A 38 -0.23 11.96 8.82
C PHE A 38 -0.23 13.42 8.37
N ARG A 39 0.56 14.28 9.04
CA ARG A 39 0.70 15.70 8.70
C ARG A 39 1.36 15.86 7.34
N ASN A 40 2.49 15.22 7.13
CA ASN A 40 3.19 15.27 5.85
C ASN A 40 2.37 14.61 4.75
N MET A 41 1.74 13.46 4.98
CA MET A 41 0.85 12.85 3.99
C MET A 41 -0.31 13.76 3.58
N SER A 42 -0.85 14.57 4.50
CA SER A 42 -1.87 15.56 4.17
C SER A 42 -1.38 16.73 3.32
N ARG A 43 -0.08 17.07 3.40
CA ARG A 43 0.54 18.12 2.58
C ARG A 43 0.80 17.66 1.14
N TYR A 44 1.09 16.38 0.96
CA TYR A 44 1.41 15.78 -0.34
C TYR A 44 0.21 15.09 -1.02
N SER A 45 -1.00 15.24 -0.48
CA SER A 45 -2.20 14.64 -1.03
C SER A 45 -3.43 15.55 -0.88
N MET A 46 -4.54 15.14 -1.49
CA MET A 46 -5.83 15.82 -1.32
C MET A 46 -6.59 15.39 -0.05
N LEU A 47 -5.97 14.56 0.80
CA LEU A 47 -6.61 14.00 2.01
C LEU A 47 -6.13 14.73 3.26
N SER A 48 -7.01 14.90 4.23
CA SER A 48 -6.67 15.50 5.53
C SER A 48 -5.99 14.50 6.48
N GLU A 49 -5.25 14.99 7.48
CA GLU A 49 -4.70 14.17 8.57
C GLU A 49 -5.77 13.27 9.22
N LYS A 50 -6.97 13.84 9.42
CA LYS A 50 -8.13 13.14 9.99
C LYS A 50 -8.60 11.98 9.11
N THR A 51 -8.52 12.14 7.78
CA THR A 51 -8.87 11.08 6.84
C THR A 51 -7.86 9.94 6.93
N PHE A 52 -6.56 10.24 6.94
CA PHE A 52 -5.51 9.23 7.13
C PHE A 52 -5.71 8.47 8.45
N SER A 53 -5.83 9.18 9.56
CA SER A 53 -6.04 8.57 10.88
C SER A 53 -7.23 7.61 10.91
N ARG A 54 -8.38 8.01 10.33
CA ARG A 54 -9.57 7.15 10.28
C ARG A 54 -9.38 5.92 9.40
N GLN A 55 -8.76 6.09 8.23
CA GLN A 55 -8.59 4.98 7.28
C GLN A 55 -7.53 3.97 7.75
N PHE A 56 -6.47 4.43 8.42
CA PHE A 56 -5.52 3.54 9.10
C PHE A 56 -6.14 2.80 10.30
N GLY A 57 -7.24 3.31 10.86
CA GLY A 57 -8.04 2.61 11.87
C GLY A 57 -8.93 1.50 11.28
N ASN A 58 -9.11 1.44 9.96
CA ASN A 58 -9.85 0.37 9.30
C ASN A 58 -8.91 -0.80 8.97
N PRO A 59 -9.33 -2.05 9.17
CA PRO A 59 -8.54 -3.21 8.81
C PRO A 59 -8.31 -3.25 7.29
N SER A 60 -7.07 -3.49 6.87
CA SER A 60 -6.69 -3.69 5.48
C SER A 60 -5.70 -4.84 5.40
N ASP A 61 -5.93 -5.81 4.53
CA ASP A 61 -5.01 -6.94 4.35
C ASP A 61 -3.86 -6.57 3.38
N PHE A 62 -2.86 -5.86 3.92
CA PHE A 62 -1.65 -5.52 3.16
C PHE A 62 -0.80 -6.76 2.84
N ALA A 63 -0.96 -7.87 3.56
CA ALA A 63 -0.22 -9.10 3.27
C ALA A 63 -0.77 -9.76 2.00
N GLU A 64 -2.10 -9.89 1.90
CA GLU A 64 -2.78 -10.34 0.68
C GLU A 64 -2.45 -9.42 -0.51
N PHE A 65 -2.54 -8.10 -0.31
CA PHE A 65 -2.17 -7.13 -1.36
C PHE A 65 -0.75 -7.35 -1.89
N ASN A 66 0.23 -7.52 -0.99
CA ASN A 66 1.63 -7.74 -1.36
C ASN A 66 1.84 -9.10 -2.04
N MET A 67 1.19 -10.15 -1.56
CA MET A 67 1.28 -11.50 -2.15
C MET A 67 0.77 -11.50 -3.59
N ILE A 68 -0.45 -10.98 -3.81
CA ILE A 68 -1.05 -10.88 -5.14
C ILE A 68 -0.19 -10.01 -6.08
N GLY A 69 0.30 -8.87 -5.59
CA GLY A 69 1.17 -7.99 -6.38
C GLY A 69 2.49 -8.65 -6.76
N THR A 70 3.07 -9.44 -5.85
CA THR A 70 4.32 -10.17 -6.08
C THR A 70 4.13 -11.27 -7.11
N GLU A 71 3.05 -12.06 -7.02
CA GLU A 71 2.71 -13.11 -8.00
C GLU A 71 2.47 -12.55 -9.42
N MET A 72 1.99 -11.30 -9.54
CA MET A 72 1.82 -10.66 -10.84
C MET A 72 3.13 -10.26 -11.51
N VAL A 73 4.18 -9.97 -10.73
CA VAL A 73 5.47 -9.49 -11.24
C VAL A 73 6.46 -10.64 -11.42
N ILE A 74 6.38 -11.68 -10.59
CA ILE A 74 7.25 -12.84 -10.67
C ILE A 74 6.75 -13.78 -11.76
N THR A 75 7.51 -13.91 -12.84
CA THR A 75 7.25 -14.91 -13.87
C THR A 75 7.76 -16.29 -13.44
N PRO A 76 6.99 -17.37 -13.67
CA PRO A 76 7.51 -18.72 -13.56
C PRO A 76 8.74 -18.83 -14.48
N HIS A 77 9.84 -19.38 -14.00
CA HIS A 77 11.12 -19.56 -14.72
C HIS A 77 12.14 -18.40 -14.68
N THR A 78 11.86 -17.30 -13.98
CA THR A 78 12.92 -16.30 -13.71
C THR A 78 13.77 -16.75 -12.52
N LEU A 79 15.11 -16.78 -12.69
CA LEU A 79 16.03 -16.95 -11.58
C LEU A 79 15.91 -15.75 -10.65
N MET A 80 15.59 -16.00 -9.38
CA MET A 80 15.45 -14.96 -8.36
C MET A 80 16.47 -15.15 -7.25
N ILE A 81 16.94 -14.03 -6.70
CA ILE A 81 17.78 -14.01 -5.50
C ILE A 81 16.89 -13.57 -4.34
N ALA A 82 16.70 -14.45 -3.35
CA ALA A 82 16.00 -14.11 -2.13
C ALA A 82 16.95 -13.35 -1.19
N ALA A 83 16.81 -12.02 -1.16
CA ALA A 83 17.48 -11.20 -0.16
C ALA A 83 16.61 -11.14 1.10
N THR A 84 17.11 -11.68 2.22
CA THR A 84 16.40 -11.70 3.49
C THR A 84 17.13 -10.86 4.53
N ASP A 85 16.43 -9.92 5.15
CA ASP A 85 16.91 -9.14 6.28
C ASP A 85 15.76 -8.93 7.27
N CYS A 86 16.09 -8.80 8.56
CA CYS A 86 15.11 -8.61 9.62
C CYS A 86 15.12 -7.16 10.08
N SER A 87 13.95 -6.55 10.17
CA SER A 87 13.77 -5.22 10.76
C SER A 87 12.88 -5.29 12.00
N PHE A 88 13.14 -4.42 12.97
CA PHE A 88 12.32 -4.28 14.17
C PHE A 88 11.39 -3.08 14.03
N ILE A 89 10.10 -3.28 14.31
CA ILE A 89 9.12 -2.21 14.42
C ILE A 89 8.99 -1.88 15.91
N ILE A 90 9.45 -0.70 16.31
CA ILE A 90 9.23 -0.18 17.67
C ILE A 90 7.84 0.46 17.67
N ARG A 91 6.99 0.04 18.61
CA ARG A 91 5.63 0.53 18.77
C ARG A 91 5.55 1.60 19.85
#